data_AF-A0AAV3KGY0-F1
#
_entry.id   AF-A0AAV3KGY0-F1
#
_cell.length_a   1.000
_cell.length_b   1.000
_cell.length_c   1.000
_cell.angle_alpha   90.00
_cell.angle_beta   90.00
_cell.angle_gamma   90.00
#
_symmetry.space_group_name_H-M   'P 1'
#
loop_
_entity.id
_entity.type
_entity.pdbx_description
1 polymer ?
#
loop_
_entity_poly.entity_id
_entity_poly.type
_entity_poly.pdbx_seq_one_letter_code
_entity_poly.pdbx_strand_id
1 'polypeptide(L)'
;MNKRNFIAKTGLSRKELLVLKKNYMATKENPYRKSKNIKSAESLREYIFSTAYSCWDGIVITIALCLFFAIGDYLEDKVLMKSLKIFSFLFIVMMICFVKSKTVFFKISMKMTLKLMFLRVMLLLYRME
;
A
#
# COMPACT_ATOMS: atom_id res chain seq x y z
N MET A 1 -9.42 -11.32 -18.06
CA MET A 1 -8.03 -11.77 -17.85
C MET A 1 -7.86 -12.53 -16.53
N ASN A 2 -6.98 -13.55 -16.47
CA ASN A 2 -6.91 -14.48 -15.33
C ASN A 2 -6.20 -13.83 -14.12
N LYS A 3 -6.97 -13.26 -13.19
CA LYS A 3 -6.50 -12.67 -11.91
C LYS A 3 -5.50 -13.58 -11.13
N ARG A 4 -5.46 -14.90 -11.39
CA ARG A 4 -4.46 -15.85 -10.87
C ARG A 4 -3.03 -15.49 -11.26
N ASN A 5 -2.84 -15.05 -12.51
CA ASN A 5 -1.51 -14.79 -13.06
C ASN A 5 -0.85 -13.58 -12.38
N PHE A 6 -1.61 -12.57 -12.00
CA PHE A 6 -1.08 -11.43 -11.23
C PHE A 6 -0.64 -11.85 -9.83
N ILE A 7 -1.44 -12.64 -9.13
CA ILE A 7 -1.07 -13.14 -7.80
C ILE A 7 0.18 -14.02 -7.91
N ALA A 8 0.29 -14.86 -8.94
CA ALA A 8 1.51 -15.64 -9.18
C ALA A 8 2.73 -14.73 -9.46
N LYS A 9 2.56 -13.67 -10.26
CA LYS A 9 3.63 -12.70 -10.57
C LYS A 9 4.09 -11.87 -9.37
N THR A 10 3.29 -11.72 -8.31
CA THR A 10 3.71 -10.97 -7.10
C THR A 10 4.74 -11.68 -6.23
N GLY A 11 5.00 -12.97 -6.46
CA GLY A 11 5.96 -13.72 -5.64
C GLY A 11 5.53 -13.88 -4.18
N LEU A 12 4.22 -13.87 -3.90
CA LEU A 12 3.68 -14.23 -2.58
C LEU A 12 4.02 -15.70 -2.29
N SER A 13 4.73 -15.93 -1.19
CA SER A 13 5.04 -17.28 -0.70
C SER A 13 3.79 -18.00 -0.20
N ARG A 14 3.84 -19.34 -0.13
CA ARG A 14 2.75 -20.14 0.43
C ARG A 14 2.41 -19.72 1.87
N LYS A 15 3.41 -19.35 2.68
CA LYS A 15 3.21 -18.86 4.05
C LYS A 15 2.45 -17.53 4.07
N GLU A 16 2.81 -16.60 3.19
CA GLU A 16 2.11 -15.30 3.05
C GLU A 16 0.66 -15.49 2.58
N LEU A 17 0.42 -16.41 1.65
CA LEU A 17 -0.93 -16.77 1.19
C LEU A 17 -1.79 -17.38 2.31
N LEU A 18 -1.20 -18.22 3.17
CA LEU A 18 -1.88 -18.77 4.35
C LEU A 18 -2.26 -17.68 5.36
N VAL A 19 -1.37 -16.71 5.59
CA VAL A 19 -1.67 -15.55 6.46
C VAL A 19 -2.81 -14.72 5.88
N LEU A 20 -2.81 -14.42 4.57
CA LEU A 20 -3.93 -13.75 3.90
C LEU A 20 -5.23 -14.53 4.02
N LYS A 21 -5.19 -15.86 3.87
CA LYS A 21 -6.37 -16.71 4.03
C LYS A 21 -6.90 -16.67 5.46
N LYS A 22 -6.03 -16.75 6.47
CA LYS A 22 -6.43 -16.63 7.88
C LYS A 22 -7.06 -15.26 8.16
N ASN A 23 -6.44 -14.19 7.66
CA ASN A 23 -6.95 -12.83 7.81
C ASN A 23 -8.29 -12.63 7.08
N TYR A 24 -8.47 -13.25 5.91
CA TYR A 24 -9.74 -13.27 5.18
C TYR A 24 -10.85 -13.94 5.99
N MET A 25 -10.62 -15.15 6.52
CA MET A 25 -11.62 -15.86 7.34
C MET A 25 -11.99 -15.06 8.59
N ALA A 26 -10.98 -14.51 9.29
CA ALA A 26 -11.21 -13.66 10.47
C ALA A 26 -11.96 -12.35 10.14
N THR A 27 -11.84 -11.86 8.91
CA THR A 27 -12.58 -10.66 8.45
C THR A 27 -14.02 -11.02 8.09
N LYS A 28 -14.26 -12.21 7.54
CA LYS A 28 -15.59 -12.73 7.22
C LYS A 28 -16.43 -12.99 8.48
N GLU A 29 -15.79 -13.49 9.54
CA GLU A 29 -16.44 -13.74 10.84
C GLU A 29 -16.69 -12.45 11.65
N ASN A 30 -15.95 -11.37 11.39
CA ASN A 30 -16.13 -10.10 12.10
C ASN A 30 -16.26 -8.91 11.13
N PRO A 31 -17.49 -8.65 10.62
CA PRO A 31 -17.74 -7.62 9.63
C PRO A 31 -17.60 -6.20 10.17
N TYR A 32 -17.47 -5.97 11.48
CA TYR A 32 -17.32 -4.63 12.05
C TYR A 32 -15.85 -4.15 12.05
N ARG A 33 -14.90 -5.04 11.77
CA ARG A 33 -13.47 -4.77 12.03
C ARG A 33 -12.75 -3.94 10.95
N LYS A 34 -13.34 -3.65 9.78
CA LYS A 34 -12.61 -2.97 8.68
C LYS A 34 -13.43 -2.29 7.59
N SER A 35 -12.74 -1.48 6.78
CA SER A 35 -13.28 -0.56 5.76
C SER A 35 -14.26 -1.21 4.78
N LYS A 36 -15.21 -0.41 4.27
CA LYS A 36 -16.32 -0.82 3.39
C LYS A 36 -15.84 -1.67 2.19
N ASN A 37 -14.66 -1.37 1.64
CA ASN A 37 -14.07 -2.04 0.48
C ASN A 37 -13.58 -3.48 0.75
N ILE A 38 -13.31 -3.84 2.01
CA ILE A 38 -12.86 -5.19 2.38
C ILE A 38 -14.07 -6.10 2.68
N LYS A 39 -15.18 -5.52 3.15
CA LYS A 39 -16.42 -6.25 3.46
C LYS A 39 -17.10 -6.85 2.22
N SER A 40 -16.85 -6.29 1.03
CA SER A 40 -17.46 -6.72 -0.23
C SER A 40 -16.67 -7.79 -0.99
N ALA A 41 -15.61 -8.35 -0.40
CA ALA A 41 -14.82 -9.39 -1.06
C ALA A 41 -15.50 -10.76 -0.92
N GLU A 42 -16.03 -11.32 -2.01
CA GLU A 42 -16.70 -12.63 -2.02
C GLU A 42 -15.70 -13.80 -2.05
N SER A 43 -14.48 -13.53 -2.52
CA SER A 43 -13.42 -14.54 -2.64
C SER A 43 -12.10 -14.08 -2.01
N LEU A 44 -11.27 -15.05 -1.57
CA LEU A 44 -9.89 -14.79 -1.10
C LEU A 44 -9.09 -13.96 -2.12
N ARG A 45 -9.36 -14.17 -3.40
CA ARG A 45 -8.72 -13.44 -4.48
C ARG A 45 -9.09 -11.95 -4.44
N GLU A 46 -10.37 -11.64 -4.32
CA GLU A 46 -10.83 -10.25 -4.19
C GLU A 46 -10.36 -9.61 -2.90
N TYR A 47 -10.25 -10.39 -1.83
CA TYR A 47 -9.65 -9.92 -0.58
C TYR A 47 -8.19 -9.50 -0.78
N ILE A 48 -7.39 -10.27 -1.53
CA ILE A 48 -5.99 -9.92 -1.85
C ILE A 48 -5.93 -8.60 -2.64
N PHE A 49 -6.78 -8.44 -3.66
CA PHE A 49 -6.83 -7.20 -4.46
C PHE A 49 -7.32 -6.00 -3.64
N SER A 50 -8.34 -6.19 -2.81
CA SER A 50 -8.87 -5.15 -1.91
C SER A 50 -7.83 -4.74 -0.87
N THR A 51 -7.11 -5.71 -0.29
CA THR A 51 -5.99 -5.45 0.62
C THR A 51 -4.87 -4.69 -0.08
N ALA A 52 -4.50 -5.08 -1.31
CA ALA A 52 -3.51 -4.37 -2.12
C ALA A 52 -3.94 -2.93 -2.43
N TYR A 53 -5.22 -2.70 -2.71
CA TYR A 53 -5.79 -1.36 -2.88
C TYR A 53 -5.67 -0.54 -1.59
N SER A 54 -6.08 -1.10 -0.45
CA SER A 54 -5.98 -0.43 0.85
C SER A 54 -4.54 -0.22 1.33
N CYS A 55 -3.57 -0.99 0.84
CA CYS A 55 -2.14 -0.72 1.07
C CYS A 55 -1.67 0.56 0.36
N TRP A 56 -2.30 0.96 -0.75
CA TRP A 56 -2.04 2.21 -1.45
C TRP A 56 -2.86 3.39 -0.94
N ASP A 57 -3.94 3.12 -0.22
CA ASP A 57 -4.84 4.16 0.29
C ASP A 57 -4.11 5.12 1.24
N GLY A 58 -4.14 6.42 0.92
CA GLY A 58 -3.42 7.47 1.64
C GLY A 58 -2.03 7.82 1.11
N ILE A 59 -1.45 7.08 0.16
CA ILE A 59 -0.09 7.36 -0.36
C ILE A 59 -0.01 8.71 -1.08
N VAL A 60 -1.07 9.10 -1.79
CA VAL A 60 -1.15 10.39 -2.49
C VAL A 60 -1.12 11.55 -1.50
N ILE A 61 -1.82 11.42 -0.38
CA ILE A 61 -1.82 12.41 0.70
C ILE A 61 -0.42 12.50 1.32
N THR A 62 0.24 11.36 1.54
CA THR A 62 1.62 11.32 2.04
C THR A 62 2.58 12.04 1.11
N ILE A 63 2.51 11.78 -0.20
CA ILE A 63 3.33 12.47 -1.21
C ILE A 63 3.03 13.97 -1.23
N ALA A 64 1.75 14.35 -1.24
CA ALA A 64 1.32 15.75 -1.26
C ALA A 64 1.86 16.52 -0.05
N LEU A 65 1.78 15.95 1.16
CA LEU A 65 2.32 16.56 2.37
C LEU A 65 3.83 16.81 2.25
N CYS A 66 4.60 15.82 1.79
CA CYS A 66 6.03 16.00 1.57
C CYS A 66 6.31 17.12 0.56
N LEU A 67 5.55 17.19 -0.53
CA LEU A 67 5.68 18.25 -1.53
C LEU A 67 5.35 19.64 -0.97
N PHE A 68 4.31 19.76 -0.15
CA PHE A 68 3.95 21.03 0.50
C PHE A 68 5.11 21.57 1.36
N PHE A 69 5.74 20.71 2.16
CA PHE A 69 6.92 21.10 2.95
C PHE A 69 8.11 21.51 2.06
N ALA A 70 8.34 20.79 0.97
CA ALA A 70 9.42 21.10 0.04
C ALA A 70 9.21 22.45 -0.68
N ILE A 71 7.98 22.72 -1.14
CA ILE A 71 7.65 23.99 -1.78
C ILE A 71 7.78 25.14 -0.80
N GLY A 72 7.35 24.96 0.46
CA GLY A 72 7.54 25.95 1.52
C GLY A 72 9.02 26.34 1.70
N ASP A 73 9.89 25.34 1.86
CA ASP A 73 11.34 25.55 1.99
C ASP A 73 11.95 26.22 0.74
N TYR A 74 11.48 25.85 -0.46
CA TYR A 74 11.95 26.45 -1.69
C TYR A 74 11.58 27.94 -1.81
N LEU A 75 10.38 28.33 -1.36
CA LEU A 75 9.94 29.72 -1.42
C LEU A 75 10.73 30.63 -0.47
N GLU A 76 11.24 30.09 0.64
CA GLU A 76 12.00 30.83 1.65
C GLU A 76 13.46 31.03 1.23
N ASP A 77 14.17 29.96 0.87
CA ASP A 77 15.61 30.02 0.55
C ASP A 77 15.90 30.23 -0.95
N LYS A 78 14.93 29.98 -1.85
CA LYS A 78 15.11 29.92 -3.33
C LYS A 78 16.19 28.95 -3.82
N VAL A 79 16.72 28.09 -2.93
CA VAL A 79 17.73 27.08 -3.25
C VAL A 79 17.06 25.72 -3.43
N LEU A 80 16.87 25.31 -4.70
CA LEU A 80 16.27 24.02 -5.05
C LEU A 80 16.94 22.82 -4.37
N MET A 81 18.28 22.84 -4.24
CA MET A 81 19.05 21.73 -3.69
C MET A 81 18.79 21.48 -2.20
N LYS A 82 18.43 22.53 -1.43
CA LYS A 82 18.12 22.42 0.00
C LYS A 82 16.73 21.82 0.19
N SER A 83 15.75 22.37 -0.52
CA SER A 83 14.38 21.87 -0.57
C SER A 83 14.30 20.40 -1.02
N LEU A 84 15.07 20.01 -2.04
CA LEU A 84 15.09 18.62 -2.52
C LEU A 84 15.65 17.64 -1.46
N LYS A 85 16.65 18.04 -0.68
CA LYS A 85 17.18 17.22 0.42
C LYS A 85 16.14 17.03 1.51
N ILE A 86 15.44 18.10 1.91
CA ILE A 86 14.39 18.06 2.92
C ILE A 86 13.21 17.21 2.45
N PHE A 87 12.78 17.39 1.20
CA PHE A 87 11.76 16.55 0.57
C PHE A 87 12.15 15.07 0.64
N SER A 88 13.36 14.73 0.19
CA SER A 88 13.81 13.33 0.14
C SER A 88 13.83 12.70 1.52
N PHE A 89 14.33 13.44 2.52
CA PHE A 89 14.36 12.97 3.90
C PHE A 89 12.95 12.74 4.47
N LEU A 90 12.07 13.74 4.36
CA LEU A 90 10.68 13.65 4.83
C LEU A 90 9.93 12.53 4.12
N PHE A 91 10.12 12.39 2.81
CA PHE A 91 9.48 11.36 2.01
C PHE A 91 9.88 9.96 2.46
N ILE A 92 11.17 9.71 2.71
CA ILE A 92 11.65 8.40 3.19
C ILE A 92 11.04 8.08 4.56
N VAL A 93 11.08 9.02 5.51
CA VAL A 93 10.52 8.81 6.87
C VAL A 93 9.02 8.53 6.80
N MET A 94 8.29 9.33 6.03
CA MET A 94 6.85 9.17 5.85
C MET A 94 6.49 7.85 5.18
N MET A 95 7.26 7.41 4.18
CA MET A 95 7.05 6.12 3.52
C MET A 95 7.29 4.94 4.48
N ILE A 96 8.32 5.00 5.33
CA ILE A 96 8.57 3.97 6.35
C ILE A 96 7.41 3.92 7.35
N CYS A 97 6.97 5.08 7.85
CA CYS A 97 5.82 5.19 8.75
C CYS A 97 4.54 4.65 8.10
N PHE A 98 4.30 4.98 6.83
CA PHE A 98 3.16 4.51 6.07
C PHE A 98 3.16 2.98 5.94
N VAL A 99 4.26 2.37 5.51
CA VAL A 99 4.39 0.89 5.41
C VAL A 99 4.20 0.23 6.77
N LYS A 100 4.75 0.80 7.85
CA LYS A 100 4.60 0.29 9.21
C LYS A 100 3.15 0.34 9.68
N SER A 101 2.43 1.43 9.40
CA SER A 101 1.00 1.56 9.73
C SER A 101 0.14 0.46 9.09
N LYS A 102 0.39 0.16 7.80
CA LYS A 102 -0.34 -0.87 7.06
C LYS A 102 -0.01 -2.28 7.58
N THR A 103 1.24 -2.51 7.93
CA THR A 103 1.73 -3.77 8.55
C THR A 103 0.96 -4.05 9.84
N VAL A 104 0.82 -3.05 10.72
CA VAL A 104 0.04 -3.15 11.97
C VAL A 104 -1.46 -3.33 11.68
N PHE A 105 -2.02 -2.52 10.79
CA PHE A 105 -3.44 -2.57 10.45
C PHE A 105 -3.86 -3.93 9.90
N PHE A 106 -3.08 -4.49 8.96
CA PHE A 106 -3.35 -5.78 8.33
C PHE A 106 -2.80 -6.99 9.08
N LYS A 107 -1.99 -6.81 10.13
CA LYS A 107 -1.27 -7.88 10.83
C LYS A 107 -0.51 -8.78 9.85
N ILE A 108 0.16 -8.17 8.88
CA ILE A 108 0.99 -8.83 7.86
C ILE A 108 2.43 -8.36 8.01
N SER A 109 3.39 -9.08 7.43
CA SER A 109 4.80 -8.68 7.46
C SER A 109 5.06 -7.47 6.54
N MET A 110 6.07 -6.64 6.85
CA MET A 110 6.49 -5.53 5.98
C MET A 110 6.82 -6.00 4.55
N LYS A 111 7.53 -7.13 4.41
CA LYS A 111 7.88 -7.70 3.08
C LYS A 111 6.62 -7.97 2.25
N MET A 112 5.57 -8.43 2.92
CA MET A 112 4.30 -8.76 2.30
C MET A 112 3.50 -7.50 1.93
N THR A 113 3.52 -6.47 2.78
CA THR A 113 2.96 -5.15 2.47
C THR A 113 3.61 -4.57 1.20
N LEU A 114 4.93 -4.65 1.07
CA LEU A 114 5.65 -4.18 -0.11
C LEU A 114 5.26 -4.96 -1.38
N LYS A 115 5.14 -6.29 -1.30
CA LYS A 115 4.66 -7.11 -2.44
C LYS A 115 3.22 -6.75 -2.84
N LEU A 116 2.34 -6.47 -1.88
CA LEU A 116 0.97 -6.05 -2.15
C LEU A 116 0.90 -4.63 -2.74
N MET A 117 1.79 -3.73 -2.31
CA MET A 117 1.96 -2.44 -2.96
C MET A 117 2.44 -2.61 -4.40
N PHE A 118 3.42 -3.47 -4.64
CA PHE A 118 3.92 -3.76 -5.98
C PHE A 118 2.85 -4.40 -6.88
N LEU A 119 2.03 -5.30 -6.33
CA LEU A 119 0.88 -5.87 -7.04
C LEU A 119 -0.02 -4.77 -7.60
N ARG A 120 -0.29 -3.73 -6.82
CA ARG A 120 -1.14 -2.62 -7.25
C ARG A 120 -0.49 -1.79 -8.36
N VAL A 121 0.82 -1.53 -8.30
CA VAL A 121 1.56 -0.84 -9.38
C VAL A 121 1.45 -1.63 -10.68
N MET A 122 1.73 -2.93 -10.61
CA MET A 122 1.61 -3.83 -11.78
C MET A 122 0.19 -3.82 -12.37
N LEU A 123 -0.84 -3.79 -11.53
CA LEU A 123 -2.23 -3.70 -12.01
C LEU A 123 -2.57 -2.35 -12.64
N LEU A 124 -2.00 -1.25 -12.12
CA LEU A 124 -2.20 0.08 -12.68
C LEU A 124 -1.49 0.21 -14.03
N LEU A 125 -0.24 -0.21 -14.12
CA LEU A 125 0.53 -0.22 -15.37
C LEU A 125 -0.18 -1.03 -16.44
N TYR A 126 -0.65 -2.24 -16.10
CA TYR A 126 -1.36 -3.09 -17.06
C TYR A 126 -2.74 -2.56 -17.46
N ARG A 127 -3.41 -1.75 -16.63
CA ARG A 127 -4.70 -1.14 -17.00
C ARG A 127 -4.53 0.03 -17.99
N MET A 128 -3.31 0.54 -18.13
CA MET A 128 -2.97 1.65 -19.02
C MET A 128 -2.46 1.16 -20.39
N GLU A 129 -2.27 -0.16 -20.56
CA GLU A 129 -2.11 -0.88 -21.84
C GLU A 129 -3.47 -1.36 -22.37
#